data_AF-A0A4Y2JJF5-F1
#
_entry.id   AF-A0A4Y2JJF5-F1
#
_cell.length_a   1.000
_cell.length_b   1.000
_cell.length_c   1.000
_cell.angle_alpha   90.00
_cell.angle_beta   90.00
_cell.angle_gamma   90.00
#
_symmetry.space_group_name_H-M   'P 1'
#
loop_
_entity.id
_entity.type
_entity.pdbx_description
1 polymer ?
#
loop_
_entity_poly.entity_id
_entity_poly.type
_entity_poly.pdbx_seq_one_letter_code
_entity_poly.pdbx_strand_id
1 'polypeptide(L)'
;MTYLTKGRNEDMFVLAKKLDLETNESMTIKRLKDLILGDTNYDDEFSKNIFLGIIEQRQADLEEKQRLEALAETQRQTELEEKKRQEALAVLKRKDEVELERLRIEAQLKLCTIASEQDYSNIPTKEVSKFIHKFEAKIDISLYLVLLERQVHRLAIAKEHWVSYLLGLLPPEISHIITREPDEKANDYDHIKELLIQEIQVNARKVSSVILNSPKGL
;
A
#
# COMPACT_ATOMS: atom_id res chain seq x y z
N MET A 1 68.72 -9.08 -43.48
CA MET A 1 67.88 -7.86 -43.47
C MET A 1 66.36 -8.14 -43.57
N THR A 2 65.82 -9.20 -42.93
CA THR A 2 64.39 -9.58 -43.06
C THR A 2 63.51 -9.12 -41.90
N TYR A 3 64.08 -8.65 -40.79
CA TYR A 3 63.32 -8.35 -39.57
C TYR A 3 62.45 -7.08 -39.68
N LEU A 4 62.89 -6.07 -40.44
CA LEU A 4 62.16 -4.81 -40.69
C LEU A 4 60.85 -5.00 -41.49
N THR A 5 60.58 -6.20 -42.00
CA THR A 5 59.34 -6.51 -42.72
C THR A 5 58.11 -6.61 -41.81
N LYS A 6 58.32 -6.89 -40.51
CA LYS A 6 57.25 -7.14 -39.55
C LYS A 6 56.68 -5.90 -38.85
N GLY A 7 57.40 -4.77 -38.86
CA GLY A 7 56.97 -3.57 -38.13
C GLY A 7 56.17 -2.59 -38.97
N ARG A 8 55.41 -1.76 -38.26
CA ARG A 8 54.60 -0.67 -38.80
C ARG A 8 55.47 0.57 -39.07
N ASN A 9 54.89 1.58 -39.70
CA ASN A 9 55.56 2.86 -39.92
C ASN A 9 56.01 3.48 -38.59
N GLU A 10 55.15 3.42 -37.57
CA GLU A 10 55.43 3.87 -36.19
C GLU A 10 56.64 3.13 -35.58
N ASP A 11 56.68 1.79 -35.65
CA ASP A 11 57.79 0.99 -35.12
C ASP A 11 59.12 1.39 -35.79
N MET A 12 59.06 1.68 -37.09
CA MET A 12 60.22 2.06 -37.90
C MET A 12 60.70 3.48 -37.62
N PHE A 13 59.76 4.39 -37.35
CA PHE A 13 60.04 5.75 -36.94
C PHE A 13 60.72 5.79 -35.57
N VAL A 14 60.22 5.02 -34.60
CA VAL A 14 60.82 4.89 -33.27
C VAL A 14 62.21 4.26 -33.34
N LEU A 15 62.42 3.26 -34.20
CA LEU A 15 63.74 2.67 -34.44
C LEU A 15 64.73 3.72 -34.97
N ALA A 16 64.35 4.45 -36.01
CA ALA A 16 65.22 5.47 -36.60
C ALA A 16 65.55 6.60 -35.63
N LYS A 17 64.59 7.02 -34.79
CA LYS A 17 64.85 7.95 -33.68
C LYS A 17 65.83 7.41 -32.64
N LYS A 18 65.75 6.12 -32.29
CA LYS A 18 66.67 5.48 -31.34
C LYS A 18 68.08 5.27 -31.91
N LEU A 19 68.21 5.28 -33.22
CA LEU A 19 69.49 5.28 -33.95
C LEU A 19 70.01 6.70 -34.21
N ASP A 20 69.38 7.73 -33.62
CA ASP A 20 69.71 9.15 -33.78
C ASP A 20 69.69 9.64 -35.24
N LEU A 21 68.83 9.04 -36.08
CA LEU A 21 68.63 9.45 -37.47
C LEU A 21 67.62 10.58 -37.59
N GLU A 22 67.91 11.57 -38.45
CA GLU A 22 66.98 12.66 -38.77
C GLU A 22 65.75 12.12 -39.50
N THR A 23 64.64 12.02 -38.78
CA THR A 23 63.38 11.46 -39.29
C THR A 23 62.21 12.39 -39.05
N ASN A 24 61.24 12.34 -39.96
CA ASN A 24 60.01 13.13 -39.92
C ASN A 24 58.82 12.17 -39.81
N GLU A 25 57.81 12.52 -38.99
CA GLU A 25 56.59 11.71 -38.76
C GLU A 25 55.81 11.42 -40.07
N SER A 26 56.00 12.25 -41.09
CA SER A 26 55.41 12.07 -42.43
C SER A 26 56.18 11.11 -43.35
N MET A 27 57.36 10.62 -42.94
CA MET A 27 58.14 9.69 -43.75
C MET A 27 57.40 8.36 -43.94
N THR A 28 57.52 7.81 -45.14
CA THR A 28 56.97 6.47 -45.42
C THR A 28 57.89 5.40 -44.85
N ILE A 29 57.31 4.26 -44.47
CA ILE A 29 58.06 3.09 -43.98
C ILE A 29 59.20 2.69 -44.92
N LYS A 30 59.04 2.86 -46.23
CA LYS A 30 60.09 2.60 -47.23
C LYS A 30 61.26 3.56 -47.08
N ARG A 31 61.00 4.88 -47.01
CA ARG A 31 62.04 5.90 -46.79
C ARG A 31 62.76 5.70 -45.46
N LEU A 32 62.05 5.34 -44.40
CA LEU A 32 62.66 5.06 -43.09
C LEU A 32 63.58 3.84 -43.15
N LYS A 33 63.16 2.76 -43.83
CA LYS A 33 64.00 1.58 -44.05
C LYS A 33 65.26 1.91 -44.85
N ASP A 34 65.11 2.68 -45.92
CA ASP A 34 66.22 3.08 -46.77
C ASP A 34 67.22 3.96 -46.00
N LEU A 35 66.72 4.84 -45.10
CA LEU A 35 67.56 5.68 -44.24
C LEU A 35 68.33 4.86 -43.19
N ILE A 36 67.67 3.92 -42.54
CA ILE A 36 68.29 3.05 -41.51
C ILE A 36 69.37 2.15 -42.14
N LEU A 37 69.07 1.53 -43.29
CA LEU A 37 70.01 0.64 -43.97
C LEU A 37 71.12 1.38 -44.71
N GLY A 38 70.92 2.67 -45.02
CA GLY A 38 71.89 3.52 -45.68
C GLY A 38 72.88 4.22 -44.74
N ASP A 39 72.69 4.09 -43.42
CA ASP A 39 73.58 4.71 -42.44
C ASP A 39 74.95 4.03 -42.40
N THR A 40 76.02 4.84 -42.34
CA THR A 40 77.40 4.34 -42.32
C THR A 40 77.77 3.59 -41.04
N ASN A 41 77.01 3.82 -39.96
CA ASN A 41 77.20 3.15 -38.67
C ASN A 41 76.15 2.04 -38.44
N TYR A 42 75.45 1.59 -39.48
CA TYR A 42 74.45 0.55 -39.35
C TYR A 42 75.04 -0.78 -38.84
N ASP A 43 74.53 -1.22 -37.69
CA ASP A 43 74.76 -2.56 -37.14
C ASP A 43 73.45 -3.36 -37.21
N ASP A 44 73.47 -4.49 -37.93
CA ASP A 44 72.30 -5.35 -38.15
C ASP A 44 71.80 -5.97 -36.84
N GLU A 45 72.69 -6.40 -35.96
CA GLU A 45 72.33 -7.11 -34.74
C GLU A 45 71.83 -6.14 -33.68
N PHE A 46 72.49 -4.99 -33.54
CA PHE A 46 72.04 -3.91 -32.68
C PHE A 46 70.68 -3.34 -33.11
N SER A 47 70.53 -3.01 -34.40
CA SER A 47 69.28 -2.46 -34.95
C SER A 47 68.13 -3.47 -34.82
N LYS A 48 68.41 -4.75 -35.05
CA LYS A 48 67.43 -5.83 -34.86
C LYS A 48 67.00 -5.97 -33.41
N ASN A 49 67.91 -5.87 -32.46
CA ASN A 49 67.58 -5.95 -31.03
C ASN A 49 66.68 -4.77 -30.59
N ILE A 50 67.05 -3.54 -30.97
CA ILE A 50 66.22 -2.35 -30.68
C ILE A 50 64.83 -2.50 -31.31
N PHE A 51 64.76 -2.95 -32.55
CA PHE A 51 63.50 -3.10 -33.26
C PHE A 51 62.60 -4.18 -32.65
N LEU A 52 63.16 -5.31 -32.25
CA LEU A 52 62.42 -6.36 -31.54
C LEU A 52 61.86 -5.83 -30.21
N GLY A 53 62.66 -5.11 -29.43
CA GLY A 53 62.20 -4.50 -28.18
C GLY A 53 61.07 -3.48 -28.38
N ILE A 54 61.07 -2.72 -29.49
CA ILE A 54 59.96 -1.81 -29.84
C ILE A 54 58.68 -2.60 -30.12
N ILE A 55 58.78 -3.68 -30.90
CA ILE A 55 57.62 -4.53 -31.24
C ILE A 55 57.06 -5.20 -29.97
N GLU A 56 57.92 -5.73 -29.12
CA GLU A 56 57.54 -6.36 -27.85
C GLU A 56 56.84 -5.36 -26.92
N GLN A 57 57.38 -4.15 -26.77
CA GLN A 57 56.76 -3.11 -25.96
C GLN A 57 55.36 -2.74 -26.49
N ARG A 58 55.21 -2.54 -27.81
CA ARG A 58 53.90 -2.26 -28.42
C ARG A 58 52.90 -3.40 -28.22
N GLN A 59 53.37 -4.65 -28.26
CA GLN A 59 52.52 -5.81 -27.98
C GLN A 59 52.08 -5.83 -26.52
N ALA A 60 53.00 -5.58 -25.58
CA ALA A 60 52.71 -5.49 -24.16
C ALA A 60 51.71 -4.38 -23.84
N ASP A 61 51.90 -3.17 -24.40
CA ASP A 61 51.00 -2.04 -24.21
C ASP A 61 49.58 -2.34 -24.75
N LEU A 62 49.49 -3.08 -25.86
CA LEU A 62 48.21 -3.48 -26.43
C LEU A 62 47.51 -4.52 -25.56
N GLU A 63 48.25 -5.52 -25.05
CA GLU A 63 47.73 -6.52 -24.11
C GLU A 63 47.28 -5.87 -22.79
N GLU A 64 48.05 -4.92 -22.25
CA GLU A 64 47.69 -4.17 -21.05
C GLU A 64 46.41 -3.35 -21.28
N LYS A 65 46.31 -2.66 -22.42
CA LYS A 65 45.12 -1.93 -22.80
C LYS A 65 43.89 -2.84 -22.91
N GLN A 66 44.03 -4.02 -23.51
CA GLN A 66 42.95 -5.02 -23.59
C GLN A 66 42.55 -5.52 -22.20
N ARG A 67 43.51 -5.76 -21.29
CA ARG A 67 43.20 -6.16 -19.91
C ARG A 67 42.47 -5.06 -19.14
N LEU A 68 42.89 -3.81 -19.29
CA LEU A 68 42.21 -2.66 -18.67
C LEU A 68 40.79 -2.50 -19.20
N GLU A 69 40.58 -2.66 -20.50
CA GLU A 69 39.25 -2.60 -21.12
C GLU A 69 38.35 -3.74 -20.64
N ALA A 70 38.88 -4.98 -20.55
CA ALA A 70 38.14 -6.13 -20.02
C ALA A 70 37.76 -5.96 -18.52
N LEU A 71 38.66 -5.36 -17.72
CA LEU A 71 38.36 -5.03 -16.33
C LEU A 71 37.28 -3.95 -16.24
N ALA A 72 37.34 -2.92 -17.07
CA ALA A 72 36.33 -1.85 -17.11
C ALA A 72 34.96 -2.40 -17.55
N GLU A 73 34.92 -3.30 -18.53
CA GLU A 73 33.69 -3.97 -18.96
C GLU A 73 33.12 -4.85 -17.84
N THR A 74 33.97 -5.63 -17.16
CA THR A 74 33.56 -6.44 -16.01
C THR A 74 32.99 -5.57 -14.88
N GLN A 75 33.64 -4.45 -14.56
CA GLN A 75 33.14 -3.50 -13.56
C GLN A 75 31.76 -2.94 -13.93
N ARG A 76 31.57 -2.51 -15.18
CA ARG A 76 30.26 -2.05 -15.68
C ARG A 76 29.19 -3.14 -15.58
N GLN A 77 29.54 -4.38 -15.88
CA GLN A 77 28.64 -5.52 -15.76
C GLN A 77 28.19 -5.71 -14.31
N THR A 78 29.14 -5.67 -13.36
CA THR A 78 28.86 -5.85 -11.93
C THR A 78 28.03 -4.70 -11.36
N GLU A 79 28.29 -3.46 -11.77
CA GLU A 79 27.51 -2.29 -11.34
C GLU A 79 26.06 -2.38 -11.84
N LEU A 80 25.85 -2.84 -13.08
CA LEU A 80 24.51 -3.05 -13.63
C LEU A 80 23.76 -4.16 -12.90
N GLU A 81 24.45 -5.26 -12.56
CA GLU A 81 23.86 -6.37 -11.80
C GLU A 81 23.49 -5.94 -10.37
N GLU A 82 24.37 -5.20 -9.69
CA GLU A 82 24.10 -4.66 -8.37
C GLU A 82 22.91 -3.68 -8.40
N LYS A 83 22.87 -2.79 -9.39
CA LYS A 83 21.75 -1.87 -9.58
C LYS A 83 20.43 -2.61 -9.78
N LYS A 84 20.41 -3.65 -10.64
CA LYS A 84 19.22 -4.50 -10.82
C LYS A 84 18.80 -5.18 -9.52
N ARG A 85 19.76 -5.65 -8.71
CA ARG A 85 19.48 -6.25 -7.40
C ARG A 85 18.86 -5.25 -6.43
N GLN A 86 19.38 -4.01 -6.40
CA GLN A 86 18.81 -2.94 -5.58
C GLN A 86 17.41 -2.56 -6.03
N GLU A 87 17.17 -2.43 -7.34
CA GLU A 87 15.84 -2.16 -7.90
C GLU A 87 14.85 -3.28 -7.57
N ALA A 88 15.24 -4.54 -7.69
CA ALA A 88 14.40 -5.68 -7.32
C ALA A 88 14.02 -5.66 -5.83
N LEU A 89 14.96 -5.32 -4.94
CA LEU A 89 14.70 -5.16 -3.51
C LEU A 89 13.76 -3.98 -3.22
N ALA A 90 13.92 -2.86 -3.94
CA ALA A 90 13.04 -1.71 -3.79
C ALA A 90 11.61 -2.01 -4.27
N VAL A 91 11.46 -2.77 -5.36
CA VAL A 91 10.16 -3.25 -5.85
C VAL A 91 9.51 -4.18 -4.84
N LEU A 92 10.27 -5.11 -4.25
CA LEU A 92 9.75 -6.00 -3.21
C LEU A 92 9.26 -5.21 -1.99
N LYS A 93 10.07 -4.27 -1.48
CA LYS A 93 9.67 -3.41 -0.36
C LYS A 93 8.40 -2.60 -0.66
N ARG A 94 8.29 -2.02 -1.85
CA ARG A 94 7.06 -1.31 -2.27
C ARG A 94 5.86 -2.24 -2.31
N LYS A 95 6.03 -3.47 -2.77
CA LYS A 95 4.95 -4.46 -2.81
C LYS A 95 4.51 -4.84 -1.39
N ASP A 96 5.45 -5.08 -0.49
CA ASP A 96 5.16 -5.39 0.92
C ASP A 96 4.43 -4.22 1.60
N GLU A 97 4.83 -2.97 1.31
CA GLU A 97 4.17 -1.77 1.82
C GLU A 97 2.72 -1.65 1.33
N VAL A 98 2.48 -1.87 0.03
CA VAL A 98 1.13 -1.88 -0.55
C VAL A 98 0.28 -3.01 0.03
N GLU A 99 0.86 -4.18 0.27
CA GLU A 99 0.15 -5.30 0.89
C GLU A 99 -0.21 -5.01 2.35
N LEU A 100 0.70 -4.41 3.12
CA LEU A 100 0.44 -3.95 4.47
C LEU A 100 -0.64 -2.86 4.53
N GLU A 101 -0.61 -1.90 3.60
CA GLU A 101 -1.64 -0.87 3.50
C GLU A 101 -3.00 -1.48 3.12
N ARG A 102 -3.02 -2.42 2.17
CA ARG A 102 -4.23 -3.17 1.84
C ARG A 102 -4.78 -3.92 3.04
N LEU A 103 -3.95 -4.64 3.80
CA LEU A 103 -4.36 -5.34 5.01
C LEU A 103 -4.86 -4.37 6.09
N ARG A 104 -4.24 -3.20 6.23
CA ARG A 104 -4.68 -2.15 7.14
C ARG A 104 -6.06 -1.61 6.75
N ILE A 105 -6.27 -1.32 5.47
CA ILE A 105 -7.58 -0.89 4.96
C ILE A 105 -8.60 -2.02 5.13
N GLU A 106 -8.25 -3.28 4.83
CA GLU A 106 -9.15 -4.42 5.02
C GLU A 106 -9.52 -4.61 6.50
N ALA A 107 -8.57 -4.45 7.42
CA ALA A 107 -8.82 -4.50 8.86
C ALA A 107 -9.68 -3.31 9.33
N GLN A 108 -9.40 -2.10 8.86
CA GLN A 108 -10.23 -0.93 9.13
C GLN A 108 -11.63 -1.07 8.54
N LEU A 109 -11.76 -1.62 7.34
CA LEU A 109 -13.05 -1.92 6.73
C LEU A 109 -13.78 -2.98 7.52
N LYS A 110 -13.14 -4.08 7.94
CA LYS A 110 -13.77 -5.06 8.85
C LYS A 110 -14.20 -4.41 10.16
N LEU A 111 -13.36 -3.55 10.76
CA LEU A 111 -13.72 -2.79 11.95
C LEU A 111 -14.85 -1.77 11.68
N CYS A 112 -14.94 -1.22 10.47
CA CYS A 112 -15.98 -0.29 10.03
C CYS A 112 -17.25 -1.03 9.58
N THR A 113 -17.17 -2.28 9.12
CA THR A 113 -18.34 -3.16 8.94
C THR A 113 -18.85 -3.53 10.32
N ILE A 114 -17.97 -3.87 11.26
CA ILE A 114 -18.34 -4.08 12.65
C ILE A 114 -18.91 -2.78 13.24
N ALA A 115 -18.32 -1.59 13.03
CA ALA A 115 -18.79 -0.31 13.57
C ALA A 115 -20.04 0.27 12.87
N SER A 116 -20.18 0.09 11.57
CA SER A 116 -21.40 0.41 10.81
C SER A 116 -22.51 -0.61 11.07
N GLU A 117 -22.18 -1.83 11.49
CA GLU A 117 -23.09 -2.73 12.16
C GLU A 117 -23.23 -2.41 13.66
N GLN A 118 -22.39 -1.55 14.27
CA GLN A 118 -22.55 -1.14 15.68
C GLN A 118 -23.45 0.09 15.80
N ASP A 119 -23.47 0.99 14.82
CA ASP A 119 -24.26 2.22 14.93
C ASP A 119 -25.75 2.05 14.60
N TYR A 120 -26.17 0.92 13.99
CA TYR A 120 -27.60 0.55 13.91
C TYR A 120 -27.91 -0.95 14.06
N SER A 121 -26.92 -1.85 14.24
CA SER A 121 -27.14 -3.31 14.18
C SER A 121 -26.59 -4.13 15.36
N ASN A 122 -25.87 -3.56 16.34
CA ASN A 122 -25.38 -4.29 17.52
C ASN A 122 -26.36 -4.27 18.69
N ILE A 123 -27.64 -4.20 18.38
CA ILE A 123 -28.55 -4.89 19.27
C ILE A 123 -28.86 -6.23 18.61
N PRO A 124 -28.64 -7.36 19.30
CA PRO A 124 -29.17 -8.64 18.86
C PRO A 124 -30.70 -8.59 18.94
N THR A 125 -31.35 -7.91 18.00
CA THR A 125 -32.81 -7.79 17.87
C THR A 125 -33.47 -9.16 17.85
N LYS A 126 -32.78 -10.16 17.27
CA LYS A 126 -33.19 -11.58 17.29
C LYS A 126 -33.13 -12.26 18.67
N GLU A 127 -32.35 -11.76 19.62
CA GLU A 127 -32.32 -12.29 20.99
C GLU A 127 -33.21 -11.47 21.93
N VAL A 128 -33.21 -10.14 21.83
CA VAL A 128 -34.06 -9.27 22.67
C VAL A 128 -35.54 -9.61 22.52
N SER A 129 -36.01 -9.89 21.29
CA SER A 129 -37.40 -10.32 21.04
C SER A 129 -37.78 -11.66 21.70
N LYS A 130 -36.80 -12.53 22.01
CA LYS A 130 -37.05 -13.78 22.75
C LYS A 130 -37.21 -13.56 24.25
N PHE A 131 -36.67 -12.47 24.78
CA PHE A 131 -36.68 -12.17 26.22
C PHE A 131 -37.74 -11.13 26.62
N ILE A 132 -38.11 -10.22 25.71
CA ILE A 132 -39.15 -9.21 25.96
C ILE A 132 -40.47 -9.65 25.33
N HIS A 133 -41.49 -9.77 26.17
CA HIS A 133 -42.83 -10.14 25.74
C HIS A 133 -43.52 -8.94 25.07
N LYS A 134 -44.33 -9.21 24.04
CA LYS A 134 -45.17 -8.19 23.39
C LYS A 134 -46.22 -7.68 24.37
N PHE A 135 -46.62 -6.43 24.21
CA PHE A 135 -47.69 -5.87 25.05
C PHE A 135 -49.02 -6.58 24.76
N GLU A 136 -49.66 -7.04 25.83
CA GLU A 136 -51.02 -7.59 25.80
C GLU A 136 -51.97 -6.60 26.48
N ALA A 137 -53.11 -6.30 25.85
CA ALA A 137 -54.11 -5.35 26.38
C ALA A 137 -54.75 -5.77 27.72
N LYS A 138 -54.41 -6.96 28.24
CA LYS A 138 -54.81 -7.45 29.57
C LYS A 138 -53.92 -6.92 30.70
N ILE A 139 -52.72 -6.44 30.37
CA ILE A 139 -51.72 -5.95 31.33
C ILE A 139 -51.78 -4.42 31.36
N ASP A 140 -51.73 -3.82 32.55
CA ASP A 140 -51.59 -2.36 32.69
C ASP A 140 -50.31 -1.90 31.98
N ILE A 141 -50.44 -0.89 31.12
CA ILE A 141 -49.31 -0.28 30.40
C ILE A 141 -48.20 0.15 31.37
N SER A 142 -48.57 0.64 32.55
CA SER A 142 -47.63 1.10 33.57
C SER A 142 -46.75 -0.06 34.07
N LEU A 143 -47.37 -1.23 34.31
CA LEU A 143 -46.68 -2.44 34.73
C LEU A 143 -45.82 -3.02 33.59
N TYR A 144 -46.32 -2.96 32.37
CA TYR A 144 -45.59 -3.39 31.18
C TYR A 144 -44.30 -2.58 30.96
N LEU A 145 -44.36 -1.25 31.07
CA LEU A 145 -43.21 -0.37 30.90
C LEU A 145 -42.13 -0.63 31.97
N VAL A 146 -42.52 -0.85 33.24
CA VAL A 146 -41.57 -1.22 34.31
C VAL A 146 -40.89 -2.57 34.05
N LEU A 147 -41.63 -3.55 33.53
CA LEU A 147 -41.05 -4.84 33.14
C LEU A 147 -40.05 -4.66 31.99
N LEU A 148 -40.41 -3.87 30.98
CA LEU A 148 -39.55 -3.55 29.85
C LEU A 148 -38.27 -2.85 30.31
N GLU A 149 -38.36 -1.84 31.19
CA GLU A 149 -37.20 -1.15 31.79
C GLU A 149 -36.25 -2.17 32.43
N ARG A 150 -36.76 -3.06 33.27
CA ARG A 150 -35.92 -4.08 33.92
C ARG A 150 -35.25 -5.02 32.90
N GLN A 151 -35.91 -5.34 31.79
CA GLN A 151 -35.35 -6.17 30.73
C GLN A 151 -34.26 -5.47 29.93
N VAL A 152 -34.49 -4.22 29.51
CA VAL A 152 -33.52 -3.44 28.75
C VAL A 152 -32.28 -3.10 29.58
N HIS A 153 -32.44 -2.85 30.88
CA HIS A 153 -31.31 -2.69 31.82
C HIS A 153 -30.53 -3.99 32.00
N ARG A 154 -31.22 -5.14 32.11
CA ARG A 154 -30.57 -6.46 32.23
C ARG A 154 -29.75 -6.82 30.98
N LEU A 155 -30.19 -6.33 29.82
CA LEU A 155 -29.53 -6.52 28.53
C LEU A 155 -28.52 -5.41 28.19
N ALA A 156 -28.28 -4.47 29.12
CA ALA A 156 -27.37 -3.34 28.96
C ALA A 156 -27.60 -2.51 27.67
N ILE A 157 -28.87 -2.32 27.29
CA ILE A 157 -29.24 -1.56 26.08
C ILE A 157 -29.14 -0.06 26.34
N ALA A 158 -28.49 0.68 25.45
CA ALA A 158 -28.39 2.13 25.51
C ALA A 158 -29.77 2.81 25.43
N LYS A 159 -29.98 3.88 26.21
CA LYS A 159 -31.29 4.56 26.36
C LYS A 159 -31.85 5.08 25.03
N GLU A 160 -30.97 5.48 24.12
CA GLU A 160 -31.28 5.94 22.76
C GLU A 160 -32.03 4.91 21.91
N HIS A 161 -31.92 3.62 22.23
CA HIS A 161 -32.61 2.56 21.48
C HIS A 161 -33.91 2.09 22.14
N TRP A 162 -34.23 2.53 23.36
CA TRP A 162 -35.37 1.99 24.12
C TRP A 162 -36.71 2.25 23.42
N VAL A 163 -36.87 3.42 22.80
CA VAL A 163 -38.08 3.75 22.02
C VAL A 163 -38.22 2.83 20.82
N SER A 164 -37.14 2.59 20.06
CA SER A 164 -37.16 1.71 18.90
C SER A 164 -37.57 0.28 19.28
N TYR A 165 -37.10 -0.22 20.44
CA TYR A 165 -37.55 -1.50 21.00
C TYR A 165 -39.02 -1.49 21.37
N LEU A 166 -39.45 -0.46 22.08
CA LEU A 166 -40.83 -0.31 22.52
C LEU A 166 -41.80 -0.29 21.33
N LEU A 167 -41.46 0.41 20.25
CA LEU A 167 -42.28 0.50 19.04
C LEU A 167 -42.52 -0.88 18.39
N GLY A 168 -41.51 -1.76 18.39
CA GLY A 168 -41.64 -3.12 17.84
C GLY A 168 -42.41 -4.11 18.72
N LEU A 169 -42.68 -3.74 19.97
CA LEU A 169 -43.33 -4.59 20.97
C LEU A 169 -44.77 -4.17 21.28
N LEU A 170 -45.14 -2.95 20.92
CA LEU A 170 -46.49 -2.41 21.07
C LEU A 170 -47.38 -2.82 19.88
N PRO A 171 -48.67 -3.06 20.13
CA PRO A 171 -49.68 -3.14 19.08
C PRO A 171 -49.73 -1.86 18.24
N PRO A 172 -50.10 -1.97 16.95
CA PRO A 172 -50.13 -0.86 16.01
C PRO A 172 -51.03 0.30 16.48
N GLU A 173 -52.09 -0.01 17.22
CA GLU A 173 -53.03 0.97 17.78
C GLU A 173 -52.33 1.94 18.76
N ILE A 174 -51.35 1.44 19.50
CA ILE A 174 -50.60 2.23 20.50
C ILE A 174 -49.39 2.90 19.85
N SER A 175 -48.72 2.23 18.90
CA SER A 175 -47.58 2.81 18.18
C SER A 175 -47.99 4.06 17.40
N HIS A 176 -49.22 4.14 16.89
CA HIS A 176 -49.72 5.33 16.20
C HIS A 176 -49.76 6.58 17.08
N ILE A 177 -49.83 6.43 18.40
CA ILE A 177 -49.78 7.55 19.34
C ILE A 177 -48.37 8.16 19.32
N ILE A 178 -47.34 7.31 19.31
CA ILE A 178 -45.93 7.70 19.26
C ILE A 178 -45.58 8.38 17.92
N THR A 179 -46.13 7.89 16.80
CA THR A 179 -45.87 8.47 15.47
C THR A 179 -46.47 9.86 15.24
N ARG A 180 -47.31 10.35 16.16
CA ARG A 180 -47.90 11.70 16.07
C ARG A 180 -47.03 12.77 16.76
N GLU A 181 -46.02 12.36 17.52
CA GLU A 181 -45.06 13.27 18.15
C GLU A 181 -43.91 13.60 17.20
N PRO A 182 -43.29 14.79 17.32
CA PRO A 182 -42.12 15.15 16.52
C PRO A 182 -40.91 14.30 16.87
N ASP A 183 -40.01 14.05 15.91
CA ASP A 183 -38.89 13.10 16.03
C ASP A 183 -38.00 13.33 17.27
N GLU A 184 -37.80 14.58 17.68
CA GLU A 184 -37.02 14.93 18.88
C GLU A 184 -37.64 14.39 20.18
N LYS A 185 -38.98 14.38 20.26
CA LYS A 185 -39.73 13.87 21.41
C LYS A 185 -40.09 12.40 21.27
N ALA A 186 -40.29 11.94 20.04
CA ALA A 186 -40.56 10.55 19.73
C ALA A 186 -39.39 9.65 20.14
N ASN A 187 -38.15 10.14 20.10
CA ASN A 187 -36.96 9.42 20.52
C ASN A 187 -36.62 9.53 22.02
N ASP A 188 -37.33 10.36 22.78
CA ASP A 188 -37.16 10.46 24.24
C ASP A 188 -38.07 9.45 24.95
N TYR A 189 -37.44 8.43 25.55
CA TYR A 189 -38.15 7.40 26.28
C TYR A 189 -38.97 7.93 27.47
N ASP A 190 -38.46 8.92 28.21
CA ASP A 190 -39.17 9.42 29.40
C ASP A 190 -40.45 10.14 28.98
N HIS A 191 -40.39 10.90 27.89
CA HIS A 191 -41.55 11.52 27.27
C HIS A 191 -42.57 10.49 26.77
N ILE A 192 -42.12 9.47 26.02
CA ILE A 192 -43.01 8.42 25.51
C ILE A 192 -43.64 7.59 26.63
N LYS A 193 -42.90 7.32 27.71
CA LYS A 193 -43.43 6.64 28.90
C LYS A 193 -44.58 7.42 29.53
N GLU A 194 -44.40 8.72 29.76
CA GLU A 194 -45.46 9.58 30.30
C GLU A 194 -46.66 9.65 29.37
N LEU A 195 -46.42 9.81 28.07
CA LEU A 195 -47.45 9.91 27.05
C LEU A 195 -48.31 8.63 27.00
N LEU A 196 -47.67 7.46 26.97
CA LEU A 196 -48.37 6.17 26.96
C LEU A 196 -49.20 5.95 28.23
N ILE A 197 -48.65 6.30 29.39
CA ILE A 197 -49.39 6.21 30.66
C ILE A 197 -50.59 7.15 30.63
N GLN A 198 -50.42 8.40 30.17
CA GLN A 198 -51.51 9.38 30.11
C GLN A 198 -52.60 8.97 29.12
N GLU A 199 -52.28 8.72 27.85
CA GLU A 199 -53.27 8.41 26.82
C GLU A 199 -54.00 7.10 27.09
N ILE A 200 -53.31 6.03 27.53
CA ILE A 200 -53.94 4.74 27.79
C ILE A 200 -54.76 4.77 29.09
N GLN A 201 -54.30 5.45 30.15
CA GLN A 201 -55.11 5.62 31.37
C GLN A 201 -56.29 6.58 31.17
N VAL A 202 -56.12 7.66 30.39
CA VAL A 202 -57.21 8.59 30.07
C VAL A 202 -58.25 7.90 29.17
N ASN A 203 -57.83 7.07 28.23
CA ASN A 203 -58.74 6.28 27.41
C ASN A 203 -59.47 5.21 28.26
N ALA A 204 -58.78 4.51 29.18
CA ALA A 204 -59.42 3.61 30.14
C ALA A 204 -60.41 4.31 31.08
N ARG A 205 -60.14 5.55 31.50
CA ARG A 205 -61.07 6.39 32.29
C ARG A 205 -62.26 6.87 31.48
N LYS A 206 -62.08 7.23 30.20
CA LYS A 206 -63.21 7.62 29.32
C LYS A 206 -64.19 6.46 29.15
N VAL A 207 -63.71 5.24 28.93
CA VAL A 207 -64.58 4.05 28.82
C VAL A 207 -65.33 3.78 30.13
N SER A 208 -64.70 3.99 31.29
CA SER A 208 -65.35 3.87 32.60
C SER A 208 -66.41 4.96 32.84
N SER A 209 -66.21 6.18 32.31
CA SER A 209 -67.20 7.27 32.40
C SER A 209 -68.40 7.11 31.46
N VAL A 210 -68.26 6.33 30.37
CA VAL A 210 -69.36 6.02 29.46
C VAL A 210 -70.18 4.83 29.97
N ILE A 211 -69.57 3.86 30.64
CA ILE A 211 -70.28 2.69 31.19
C ILE A 211 -71.09 3.05 32.47
N LEU A 212 -70.73 4.12 33.18
CA LEU A 212 -71.47 4.61 34.36
C LEU A 212 -72.57 5.65 34.05
N ASN A 213 -72.71 6.09 32.80
CA ASN A 213 -73.71 7.10 32.39
C ASN A 213 -74.80 6.56 31.45
N SER A 214 -75.15 5.28 31.57
CA SER A 214 -76.46 4.81 31.09
C SER A 214 -77.47 4.95 32.22
N PRO A 215 -78.46 5.87 32.14
CA PRO A 215 -79.50 5.97 33.15
C PRO A 215 -80.35 4.69 33.19
N LYS A 216 -80.50 4.17 34.40
CA LYS A 216 -81.49 3.15 34.77
C LYS A 216 -82.90 3.77 34.72
N GLY A 217 -83.86 3.07 34.10
CA GLY A 217 -85.31 3.31 34.21
C GLY A 217 -85.81 4.49 33.37
N LEU A 218 -86.95 4.44 32.68
CA LEU A 218 -88.15 3.59 32.79
C LEU A 218 -88.50 2.96 31.44
#